data_AF-A0A355YH07-F1
#
_entry.id   AF-A0A355YH07-F1
#
_cell.length_a   1.000
_cell.length_b   1.000
_cell.length_c   1.000
_cell.angle_alpha   90.00
_cell.angle_beta   90.00
_cell.angle_gamma   90.00
#
_symmetry.space_group_name_H-M   'P 1'
#
loop_
_entity.id
_entity.type
_entity.pdbx_description
1 polymer ?
#
loop_
_entity_poly.entity_id
_entity_poly.type
_entity_poly.pdbx_seq_one_letter_code
_entity_poly.pdbx_strand_id
1 'polypeptide(L)'
;MRDLIYYSSLLLLGFAWYRFGQKRLRKVPFDEHGAPTQGLVGPVGFLMTAGVAGYALFAVMRALVRGEIPCIGKGCTGQVYTLAAHTGAYWANVFFLVWITLALGYALYVTLKIWFR
;
A
#
# COMPACT_ATOMS: atom_id res chain seq x y z
N MET A 1 -5.63 -23.17 10.39
CA MET A 1 -6.02 -22.01 11.23
C MET A 1 -5.16 -20.77 10.98
N ARG A 2 -3.82 -20.89 10.93
CA ARG A 2 -2.92 -19.74 10.74
C ARG A 2 -3.20 -18.93 9.46
N ASP A 3 -3.40 -19.60 8.32
CA ASP A 3 -3.65 -18.91 7.04
C ASP A 3 -5.01 -18.20 7.03
N LEU A 4 -6.03 -18.82 7.64
CA LEU A 4 -7.35 -18.23 7.82
C LEU A 4 -7.30 -16.93 8.64
N ILE A 5 -6.55 -16.94 9.76
CA ILE A 5 -6.31 -15.76 10.59
C ILE A 5 -5.52 -14.70 9.81
N TYR A 6 -4.49 -15.11 9.07
CA TYR A 6 -3.67 -14.20 8.28
C TYR A 6 -4.49 -13.46 7.22
N TYR A 7 -5.19 -14.17 6.33
CA TYR A 7 -5.97 -13.54 5.27
C TYR A 7 -7.17 -12.74 5.81
N SER A 8 -7.86 -13.22 6.85
CA SER A 8 -8.94 -12.44 7.48
C SER A 8 -8.42 -11.16 8.12
N SER A 9 -7.26 -11.19 8.79
CA SER A 9 -6.65 -9.99 9.36
C SER A 9 -6.30 -8.93 8.31
N LEU A 10 -5.83 -9.36 7.13
CA LEU A 10 -5.55 -8.46 6.00
C LEU A 10 -6.81 -7.83 5.43
N LEU A 11 -7.89 -8.60 5.27
CA LEU A 11 -9.17 -8.05 4.83
C LEU A 11 -9.73 -7.05 5.84
N LEU A 12 -9.64 -7.33 7.14
CA LEU A 12 -10.06 -6.41 8.20
C LEU A 12 -9.21 -5.14 8.21
N LEU A 13 -7.89 -5.25 8.03
CA LEU A 13 -6.99 -4.11 7.89
C LEU A 13 -7.38 -3.24 6.69
N GLY A 14 -7.68 -3.89 5.56
CA GLY A 14 -8.23 -3.24 4.37
C GLY A 14 -9.49 -2.46 4.62
N PHE A 15 -10.46 -3.11 5.25
CA PHE A 15 -11.74 -2.51 5.59
C PHE A 15 -11.56 -1.31 6.54
N ALA A 16 -10.70 -1.44 7.55
CA ALA A 16 -10.38 -0.37 8.48
C ALA A 16 -9.73 0.82 7.75
N TRP A 17 -8.76 0.56 6.87
CA TRP A 17 -8.07 1.58 6.07
C TRP A 17 -9.02 2.32 5.13
N TYR A 18 -9.87 1.55 4.42
CA TYR A 18 -10.92 2.11 3.57
C TYR A 18 -11.88 2.99 4.37
N ARG A 19 -12.41 2.49 5.49
CA ARG A 19 -13.34 3.25 6.33
C ARG A 19 -12.70 4.53 6.87
N PHE A 20 -11.42 4.47 7.23
CA PHE A 20 -10.66 5.63 7.69
C PHE A 20 -10.52 6.69 6.58
N GLY A 21 -10.15 6.31 5.36
CA GLY A 21 -10.09 7.22 4.22
C GLY A 21 -11.45 7.82 3.88
N GLN A 22 -12.52 7.02 3.87
CA GLN A 22 -13.88 7.52 3.66
C GLN A 22 -14.32 8.52 4.72
N LYS A 23 -13.99 8.30 6.00
CA LYS A 23 -14.27 9.27 7.07
C LYS A 23 -13.56 10.61 6.81
N ARG A 24 -12.32 10.59 6.33
CA ARG A 24 -11.58 11.80 5.96
C ARG A 24 -12.23 12.52 4.78
N LEU A 25 -12.63 11.77 3.75
CA LEU A 25 -13.34 12.32 2.60
C LEU A 25 -14.71 12.91 2.94
N ARG A 26 -15.33 12.57 4.07
CA ARG A 26 -16.62 13.16 4.48
C ARG A 26 -16.48 14.48 5.25
N LYS A 27 -15.26 14.88 5.63
CA LYS A 27 -15.03 16.16 6.32
C LYS A 27 -15.32 17.35 5.41
N VAL A 28 -15.83 18.42 6.00
CA VAL A 28 -16.09 19.72 5.36
C VAL A 28 -14.77 20.33 4.88
N PRO A 29 -14.70 21.06 3.75
CA PRO A 29 -13.44 21.57 3.20
C PRO A 29 -12.63 22.43 4.18
N PHE A 30 -13.30 23.20 5.02
CA PHE A 30 -12.70 24.07 6.03
C PHE A 30 -13.10 23.61 7.43
N ASP A 31 -12.13 23.64 8.35
CA ASP A 31 -12.34 23.37 9.77
C ASP A 31 -12.99 24.58 10.48
N GLU A 32 -13.40 24.42 11.73
CA GLU A 32 -14.03 25.49 12.55
C GLU A 32 -13.15 26.73 12.72
N HIS A 33 -11.83 26.57 12.54
CA HIS A 33 -10.83 27.65 12.58
C HIS A 33 -10.48 28.22 11.19
N GLY A 34 -11.20 27.82 10.13
CA GLY A 34 -10.95 28.26 8.75
C GLY A 34 -9.76 27.59 8.06
N ALA A 35 -9.11 26.62 8.71
CA ALA A 35 -7.99 25.89 8.12
C ALA A 35 -8.50 24.87 7.07
N PRO A 36 -7.82 24.71 5.91
CA PRO A 36 -8.20 23.72 4.92
C PRO A 36 -7.98 22.30 5.47
N THR A 37 -8.89 21.38 5.15
CA THR A 37 -8.75 19.97 5.52
C THR A 37 -7.48 19.40 4.88
N GLN A 38 -6.55 18.96 5.72
CA GLN A 38 -5.32 18.37 5.22
C GLN A 38 -5.55 16.96 4.67
N GLY A 39 -4.85 16.65 3.57
CA GLY A 39 -4.77 15.31 3.02
C GLY A 39 -4.14 14.31 3.98
N LEU A 40 -4.20 13.03 3.65
CA LEU A 40 -3.67 11.98 4.54
C LEU A 40 -2.14 12.05 4.67
N VAL A 41 -1.47 12.48 3.60
CA VAL A 41 -0.04 12.78 3.58
C VAL A 41 0.17 14.23 3.14
N GLY A 42 1.13 14.92 3.74
CA GLY A 42 1.55 16.25 3.27
C GLY A 42 2.29 16.20 1.93
N PRO A 43 2.66 17.35 1.32
CA PRO A 43 3.30 17.40 -0.01
C PRO A 43 4.55 16.54 -0.16
N VAL A 44 5.48 16.61 0.79
CA VAL A 44 6.70 15.78 0.77
C VAL A 44 6.36 14.30 0.99
N GLY A 45 5.45 14.03 1.94
CA GLY A 45 4.97 12.68 2.20
C GLY A 45 4.26 12.07 0.99
N PHE A 46 3.56 12.87 0.20
CA PHE A 46 2.91 12.47 -1.04
C PHE A 46 3.92 12.02 -2.09
N LEU A 47 4.97 12.81 -2.33
CA LEU A 47 6.03 12.45 -3.28
C LEU A 47 6.75 11.16 -2.86
N MET A 48 7.10 11.03 -1.57
CA MET A 48 7.72 9.81 -1.04
C MET A 48 6.79 8.61 -1.18
N THR A 49 5.51 8.76 -0.84
CA THR A 49 4.49 7.72 -0.96
C THR A 49 4.32 7.30 -2.42
N ALA A 50 4.29 8.25 -3.36
CA ALA A 50 4.20 7.99 -4.80
C ALA A 50 5.43 7.24 -5.31
N GLY A 51 6.64 7.64 -4.91
CA GLY A 51 7.88 6.94 -5.27
C GLY A 51 7.90 5.49 -4.76
N VAL A 52 7.55 5.29 -3.49
CA VAL A 52 7.49 3.95 -2.89
C VAL A 52 6.40 3.09 -3.53
N ALA A 53 5.20 3.63 -3.75
CA ALA A 53 4.11 2.92 -4.42
C ALA A 53 4.47 2.56 -5.87
N GLY A 54 5.13 3.47 -6.58
CA GLY A 54 5.61 3.24 -7.95
C GLY A 54 6.65 2.12 -8.01
N TYR A 55 7.62 2.12 -7.08
CA TYR A 55 8.59 1.03 -6.97
C TYR A 55 7.93 -0.30 -6.61
N ALA A 56 6.99 -0.31 -5.66
CA ALA A 56 6.28 -1.52 -5.26
C ALA A 56 5.47 -2.09 -6.43
N LEU A 57 4.76 -1.24 -7.18
CA LEU A 57 4.05 -1.64 -8.40
C LEU A 57 5.00 -2.20 -9.45
N PHE A 58 6.14 -1.55 -9.68
CA PHE A 58 7.17 -2.04 -10.59
C PHE A 58 7.69 -3.42 -10.17
N ALA A 59 7.95 -3.63 -8.88
CA ALA A 59 8.39 -4.92 -8.35
C ALA A 59 7.33 -6.01 -8.53
N VAL A 60 6.04 -5.70 -8.34
CA VAL A 60 4.93 -6.62 -8.63
C VAL A 60 4.88 -6.96 -10.12
N MET A 61 4.93 -5.95 -11.01
CA MET A 61 4.94 -6.17 -12.46
C MET A 61 6.13 -7.02 -12.89
N ARG A 62 7.32 -6.75 -12.35
CA ARG A 62 8.52 -7.56 -12.59
C ARG A 62 8.32 -9.00 -12.13
N ALA A 63 7.74 -9.21 -10.94
CA ALA A 63 7.45 -10.55 -10.45
C ALA A 63 6.51 -11.29 -11.40
N LEU A 64 5.41 -10.67 -11.82
CA LEU A 64 4.45 -11.28 -12.74
C LEU A 64 5.05 -11.62 -14.11
N VAL A 65 5.94 -10.76 -14.65
CA VAL A 65 6.53 -10.95 -15.98
C VAL A 65 7.73 -11.91 -15.95
N ARG A 66 8.59 -11.83 -14.93
CA ARG A 66 9.86 -12.59 -14.86
C ARG A 66 9.82 -13.78 -13.91
N GLY A 67 8.78 -13.91 -13.08
CA GLY A 67 8.73 -14.94 -12.03
C GLY A 67 9.78 -14.74 -10.94
N GLU A 68 10.30 -13.53 -10.79
CA GLU A 68 11.38 -13.17 -9.86
C GLU A 68 10.98 -11.97 -9.00
N ILE A 69 11.16 -12.08 -7.69
CA ILE A 69 10.89 -10.98 -6.76
C ILE A 69 12.06 -10.78 -5.79
N PRO A 70 12.56 -9.54 -5.60
CA PRO A 70 13.53 -9.28 -4.55
C PRO A 70 12.90 -9.53 -3.18
N CYS A 71 13.66 -10.17 -2.29
CA CYS A 71 13.29 -10.35 -0.90
C CYS A 71 13.23 -8.96 -0.23
N ILE A 72 12.06 -8.57 0.28
CA ILE A 72 11.84 -7.27 0.94
C ILE A 72 11.41 -7.53 2.39
N GLY A 73 12.27 -7.20 3.37
CA GLY A 73 11.98 -7.39 4.79
C GLY A 73 13.22 -7.48 5.70
N LYS A 74 13.02 -7.49 7.03
CA LYS A 74 14.10 -7.49 8.04
C LYS A 74 15.01 -8.73 8.05
N GLY A 75 14.69 -9.78 7.28
CA GLY A 75 15.52 -10.99 7.13
C GLY A 75 16.15 -11.16 5.74
N CYS A 76 16.00 -10.18 4.85
CA CYS A 76 16.39 -10.30 3.46
C CYS A 76 17.78 -9.70 3.20
N THR A 77 18.73 -10.49 2.70
CA THR A 77 20.07 -10.02 2.30
C THR A 77 20.16 -9.69 0.80
N GLY A 78 19.10 -9.09 0.24
CA GLY A 78 19.06 -8.77 -1.20
C GLY A 78 18.90 -9.99 -2.12
N GLN A 79 18.46 -11.12 -1.57
CA GLN A 79 18.22 -12.35 -2.33
C GLN A 79 17.01 -12.20 -3.27
N VAL A 80 17.05 -12.88 -4.41
CA VAL A 80 15.93 -12.94 -5.36
C VAL A 80 15.21 -14.28 -5.19
N TYR A 81 13.92 -14.24 -4.90
CA TYR A 81 13.07 -15.43 -4.88
C TYR A 81 12.50 -15.66 -6.27
N THR A 82 12.70 -16.87 -6.79
CA THR A 82 12.09 -17.31 -8.04
C THR A 82 10.86 -18.16 -7.75
N LEU A 83 9.87 -18.10 -8.64
CA LEU A 83 8.65 -18.92 -8.55
C LEU A 83 8.98 -20.42 -8.54
N ALA A 84 10.00 -20.83 -9.29
CA ALA A 84 10.41 -22.23 -9.45
C ALA A 84 11.12 -22.80 -8.21
N ALA A 85 11.98 -22.02 -7.55
CA ALA A 85 12.76 -22.50 -6.40
C ALA A 85 12.07 -22.23 -5.05
N HIS A 86 11.24 -21.18 -4.96
CA HIS A 86 10.74 -20.65 -3.70
C HIS A 86 9.26 -20.24 -3.77
N THR A 87 8.40 -21.10 -4.30
CA THR A 87 6.99 -20.79 -4.62
C THR A 87 6.21 -20.15 -3.46
N GLY A 88 6.33 -20.66 -2.23
CA GLY A 88 5.64 -20.11 -1.07
C GLY A 88 6.12 -18.71 -0.69
N ALA A 89 7.44 -18.52 -0.55
CA ALA A 89 8.04 -17.23 -0.21
C ALA A 89 7.85 -16.19 -1.32
N TYR A 90 7.85 -16.64 -2.58
CA TYR A 90 7.54 -15.81 -3.74
C TYR A 90 6.14 -15.22 -3.63
N TRP A 91 5.10 -16.05 -3.48
CA TRP A 91 3.72 -15.57 -3.42
C TRP A 91 3.42 -14.73 -2.17
N ALA A 92 4.05 -15.04 -1.03
CA ALA A 92 3.93 -14.22 0.17
C ALA A 92 4.47 -12.80 -0.06
N ASN A 93 5.64 -12.66 -0.71
CA ASN A 93 6.22 -11.36 -1.05
C ASN A 93 5.37 -10.62 -2.10
N VAL A 94 4.92 -11.30 -3.15
CA VAL A 94 4.04 -10.69 -4.17
C VAL A 94 2.77 -10.16 -3.50
N PHE A 95 2.13 -10.98 -2.67
CA PHE A 95 0.89 -10.60 -1.99
C PHE A 95 1.09 -9.40 -1.06
N PHE A 96 2.19 -9.37 -0.31
CA PHE A 96 2.56 -8.22 0.53
C PHE A 96 2.76 -6.95 -0.30
N LEU A 97 3.51 -7.01 -1.40
CA LEU A 97 3.75 -5.84 -2.26
C LEU A 97 2.46 -5.34 -2.91
N VAL A 98 1.59 -6.23 -3.36
CA VAL A 98 0.26 -5.87 -3.87
C VAL A 98 -0.52 -5.11 -2.79
N TRP A 99 -0.52 -5.64 -1.56
CA TRP A 99 -1.21 -4.99 -0.44
C TRP A 99 -0.68 -3.60 -0.10
N ILE A 100 0.65 -3.45 -0.03
CA ILE A 100 1.29 -2.15 0.19
C ILE A 100 0.98 -1.19 -0.96
N THR A 101 1.04 -1.66 -2.20
CA THR A 101 0.74 -0.85 -3.38
C THR A 101 -0.69 -0.32 -3.33
N LEU A 102 -1.67 -1.17 -3.00
CA LEU A 102 -3.07 -0.77 -2.86
C LEU A 102 -3.28 0.21 -1.69
N ALA A 103 -2.65 -0.04 -0.53
CA ALA A 103 -2.78 0.82 0.64
C ALA A 103 -2.22 2.23 0.39
N LEU A 104 -1.02 2.32 -0.21
CA LEU A 104 -0.40 3.59 -0.57
C LEU A 104 -1.15 4.29 -1.70
N GLY A 105 -1.58 3.55 -2.73
CA GLY A 105 -2.41 4.08 -3.82
C GLY A 105 -3.71 4.69 -3.29
N TYR A 106 -4.36 4.04 -2.34
CA TYR A 106 -5.56 4.60 -1.69
C TYR A 106 -5.24 5.86 -0.87
N ALA A 107 -4.10 5.90 -0.18
CA ALA A 107 -3.68 7.10 0.55
C ALA A 107 -3.43 8.30 -0.38
N LEU A 108 -2.79 8.06 -1.53
CA LEU A 108 -2.58 9.06 -2.57
C LEU A 108 -3.93 9.54 -3.13
N TYR A 109 -4.84 8.60 -3.45
CA TYR A 109 -6.18 8.92 -3.92
C TYR A 109 -6.95 9.82 -2.95
N VAL A 110 -7.01 9.45 -1.67
CA VAL A 110 -7.70 10.24 -0.64
C VAL A 110 -7.07 11.63 -0.52
N THR A 111 -5.75 11.72 -0.56
CA THR A 111 -5.02 12.99 -0.48
C THR A 111 -5.33 13.90 -1.68
N LEU A 112 -5.23 13.38 -2.90
CA LEU A 112 -5.56 14.13 -4.12
C LEU A 112 -7.01 14.62 -4.09
N LYS A 113 -7.95 13.75 -3.70
CA LYS A 113 -9.37 14.09 -3.64
C LYS A 113 -9.68 15.17 -2.59
N ILE A 114 -8.86 15.30 -1.55
CA ILE A 114 -9.00 16.37 -0.55
C ILE A 114 -8.40 17.68 -1.09
N TRP A 115 -7.23 17.62 -1.73
CA TRP A 115 -6.57 18.82 -2.27
C TRP A 115 -7.31 19.46 -3.44
N PHE A 116 -7.96 18.66 -4.28
CA PHE A 116 -8.72 19.12 -5.45
C PHE A 116 -10.24 19.22 -5.20
N ARG A 117 -10.66 19.18 -3.94
CA ARG A 117 -12.05 19.45 -3.56
C ARG A 117 -12.30 20.94 -3.46
#